data_AF-A0A8C8YPM5-F1
#
_entry.id   AF-A0A8C8YPM5-F1
#
_cell.length_a   1.000
_cell.length_b   1.000
_cell.length_c   1.000
_cell.angle_alpha   90.00
_cell.angle_beta   90.00
_cell.angle_gamma   90.00
#
_symmetry.space_group_name_H-M   'P 1'
#
loop_
_entity.id
_entity.type
_entity.pdbx_description
1 polymer ?
#
loop_
_entity_poly.entity_id
_entity_poly.type
_entity_poly.pdbx_seq_one_letter_code
_entity_poly.pdbx_strand_id
1 'polypeptide(L)'
;ERAETARLSSFIGAIAIGDLVKSTLGPKGMDKILLSSGRDSSLMVTNDGATILKNIGVDNPAAKVLVDMSRVQDDEVGDGTTSVTVLAAELLREAESLIAKKIHPQTIIAGWREATKAAREALLNSAVDHGSDEVKFRQDLMNIAGTTLSSKLLTHHKDHFTKLAVEAVLRLKGSGNLEAIHVIKKLGGSLADSYLDEGFLLDKKIGVNQPKRIENAKILIANTGMDTDKIKIFGSRVRVDSTAKVAEIEHAEKEKMKEKVERILKHGINCFINRSLIYNYPEQLFGAAGVMAIEHADFAGVERLALVTGGEIASTFDHPELVKLGSCKLIEEVMIGEDKLIHFSGVALGEACTIVLRGATQQILDEAERSLHDALCVLAQTVKDSRTVYGGVANHHS
;
A
#
# COMPACT_ATOMS: atom_id res chain seq x y z
N GLU A 1 5.22 33.52 -23.21
CA GLU A 1 3.99 33.83 -23.96
C GLU A 1 3.51 35.24 -23.61
N ARG A 2 2.84 35.97 -24.52
CA ARG A 2 2.16 37.23 -24.16
C ARG A 2 1.04 36.95 -23.15
N ALA A 3 0.74 37.91 -22.26
CA ALA A 3 -0.17 37.70 -21.13
C ALA A 3 -1.55 37.13 -21.52
N GLU A 4 -2.11 37.52 -22.67
CA GLU A 4 -3.40 36.99 -23.15
C GLU A 4 -3.28 35.54 -23.65
N THR A 5 -2.24 35.22 -24.42
CA THR A 5 -1.99 33.87 -24.92
C THR A 5 -1.72 32.89 -23.77
N ALA A 6 -0.95 33.32 -22.76
CA ALA A 6 -0.66 32.52 -21.57
C ALA A 6 -1.92 32.21 -20.76
N ARG A 7 -2.83 33.19 -20.62
CA ARG A 7 -4.11 33.01 -19.91
C ARG A 7 -5.01 32.02 -20.64
N LEU A 8 -5.16 32.18 -21.96
CA LEU A 8 -5.97 31.29 -22.77
C LEU A 8 -5.42 29.85 -22.75
N SER A 9 -4.10 29.69 -22.86
CA SER A 9 -3.43 28.39 -22.71
C SER A 9 -3.68 27.77 -21.33
N SER A 10 -3.64 28.58 -20.28
CA SER A 10 -3.86 28.12 -18.90
C SER A 10 -5.30 27.67 -18.66
N PHE A 11 -6.28 28.46 -19.11
CA PHE A 11 -7.70 28.12 -18.96
C PHE A 11 -8.03 26.85 -19.75
N ILE A 12 -7.63 26.76 -21.02
CA ILE A 12 -7.88 25.57 -21.84
C ILE A 12 -7.28 24.32 -21.19
N GLY A 13 -6.02 24.38 -20.74
CA GLY A 13 -5.35 23.25 -20.12
C GLY A 13 -6.04 22.79 -18.84
N ALA A 14 -6.29 23.72 -17.92
CA ALA A 14 -6.87 23.40 -16.61
C ALA A 14 -8.33 22.93 -16.72
N ILE A 15 -9.13 23.61 -17.54
CA ILE A 15 -10.55 23.27 -17.75
C ILE A 15 -10.67 21.91 -18.46
N ALA A 16 -9.82 21.61 -19.45
CA ALA A 16 -9.82 20.32 -20.13
C ALA A 16 -9.53 19.15 -19.16
N ILE A 17 -8.60 19.33 -18.22
CA ILE A 17 -8.32 18.34 -17.18
C ILE A 17 -9.52 18.17 -16.24
N GLY A 18 -10.12 19.26 -15.77
CA GLY A 18 -11.33 19.19 -14.94
C GLY A 18 -12.48 18.49 -15.66
N ASP A 19 -12.69 18.80 -16.94
CA ASP A 19 -13.74 18.19 -17.77
C ASP A 19 -13.50 16.70 -18.08
N LEU A 20 -12.24 16.26 -18.05
CA LEU A 20 -11.89 14.85 -18.19
C LEU A 20 -12.30 14.04 -16.94
N VAL A 21 -11.94 14.55 -15.76
CA VAL A 21 -12.12 13.82 -14.49
C VAL A 21 -13.50 14.04 -13.86
N LYS A 22 -14.25 15.09 -14.21
CA LYS A 22 -15.61 15.32 -13.66
C LYS A 22 -16.56 14.14 -13.83
N SER A 23 -16.36 13.33 -14.87
CA SER A 23 -17.19 12.15 -15.12
C SER A 23 -16.93 10.98 -14.16
N THR A 24 -15.81 10.97 -13.43
CA THR A 24 -15.53 9.97 -12.38
C THR A 24 -16.06 10.42 -11.01
N LEU A 25 -16.57 11.64 -10.88
CA LEU A 25 -17.05 12.17 -9.61
C LEU A 25 -18.42 11.60 -9.20
N GLY A 26 -18.52 11.16 -7.94
CA GLY A 26 -19.77 10.78 -7.29
C GLY A 26 -20.16 9.30 -7.45
N PRO A 27 -21.20 8.83 -6.75
CA PRO A 27 -21.59 7.41 -6.72
C PRO A 27 -22.16 6.87 -8.03
N LYS A 28 -22.53 7.78 -8.95
CA LYS A 28 -22.95 7.46 -10.32
C LYS A 28 -21.89 7.88 -11.35
N GLY A 29 -20.65 8.10 -10.88
CA GLY A 29 -19.51 8.34 -11.74
C GLY A 29 -19.24 7.15 -12.66
N MET A 30 -18.57 7.42 -13.78
CA MET A 30 -18.18 6.41 -14.75
C MET A 30 -16.66 6.23 -14.71
N ASP A 31 -16.21 4.98 -14.82
CA ASP A 31 -14.79 4.68 -14.89
C ASP A 31 -14.18 5.09 -16.23
N LYS A 32 -12.87 5.33 -16.23
CA LYS A 32 -12.10 5.61 -17.43
C LYS A 32 -11.20 4.44 -17.78
N ILE A 33 -11.21 4.12 -19.07
CA ILE A 33 -10.24 3.21 -19.67
C ILE A 33 -8.99 4.03 -20.00
N LEU A 34 -7.89 3.65 -19.38
CA LEU A 34 -6.56 4.20 -19.64
C LEU A 34 -5.82 3.23 -20.56
N LEU A 35 -5.36 3.76 -21.69
CA LEU A 35 -4.50 3.07 -22.63
C LEU A 35 -3.14 3.73 -22.56
N SER A 36 -2.14 2.98 -22.09
CA SER A 36 -0.77 3.48 -22.09
C SER A 36 -0.28 3.64 -23.54
N SER A 37 0.27 4.80 -23.87
CA SER A 37 0.78 5.13 -25.21
C SER A 37 2.10 4.40 -25.57
N GLY A 38 2.51 3.39 -24.79
CA GLY A 38 3.72 2.59 -24.99
C GLY A 38 3.54 1.39 -25.92
N ARG A 39 4.62 0.66 -26.19
CA ARG A 39 4.63 -0.57 -27.04
C ARG A 39 3.90 -1.75 -26.40
N ASP A 40 3.74 -1.73 -25.09
CA ASP A 40 2.97 -2.71 -24.33
C ASP A 40 1.67 -2.03 -23.91
N SER A 41 0.57 -2.40 -24.55
CA SER A 41 -0.73 -1.76 -24.35
C SER A 41 -1.35 -2.27 -23.04
N SER A 42 -0.83 -1.81 -21.90
CA SER A 42 -1.48 -2.05 -20.62
C SER A 42 -2.81 -1.29 -20.59
N LEU A 43 -3.89 -2.05 -20.44
CA LEU A 43 -5.24 -1.52 -20.28
C LEU A 43 -5.58 -1.51 -18.79
N MET A 44 -5.88 -0.33 -18.28
CA MET A 44 -6.31 -0.13 -16.90
C MET A 44 -7.67 0.54 -16.90
N VAL A 45 -8.58 0.06 -16.08
CA VAL A 45 -9.87 0.71 -15.81
C VAL A 45 -9.76 1.31 -14.44
N THR A 46 -10.11 2.59 -14.30
CA THR A 46 -10.05 3.24 -12.98
C THR A 46 -11.03 4.39 -12.85
N ASN A 47 -11.48 4.59 -11.61
CA ASN A 47 -12.27 5.76 -11.21
C ASN A 47 -11.41 6.87 -10.59
N ASP A 48 -10.23 6.52 -10.09
CA ASP A 48 -9.38 7.45 -9.35
C ASP A 48 -8.78 8.54 -10.27
N GLY A 49 -9.09 9.80 -9.93
CA GLY A 49 -8.62 10.97 -10.65
C GLY A 49 -7.09 11.11 -10.62
N ALA A 50 -6.41 10.75 -9.53
CA ALA A 50 -4.95 10.83 -9.47
C ALA A 50 -4.30 9.84 -10.43
N THR A 51 -4.78 8.60 -10.46
CA THR A 51 -4.32 7.57 -11.41
C THR A 51 -4.52 8.02 -12.86
N ILE A 52 -5.69 8.55 -13.21
CA ILE A 52 -5.99 9.04 -14.57
C ILE A 52 -4.97 10.11 -14.97
N LEU A 53 -4.73 11.08 -14.10
CA LEU A 53 -3.85 12.21 -14.36
C LEU A 53 -2.36 11.84 -14.40
N LYS A 54 -1.94 10.82 -13.64
CA LYS A 54 -0.57 10.28 -13.69
C LYS A 54 -0.26 9.57 -15.01
N ASN A 55 -1.26 8.90 -15.61
CA ASN A 55 -1.07 8.11 -16.83
C ASN A 55 -1.23 8.90 -18.13
N ILE A 56 -1.94 10.03 -18.10
CA ILE A 56 -2.13 10.86 -19.28
C ILE A 56 -0.90 11.76 -19.48
N GLY A 57 -0.33 11.74 -20.68
CA GLY A 57 0.74 12.65 -21.06
C GLY A 57 0.22 14.08 -21.16
N VAL A 58 0.42 14.88 -20.11
CA VAL A 58 0.01 16.29 -20.05
C VAL A 58 1.20 17.18 -20.31
N ASP A 59 1.18 17.96 -21.41
CA ASP A 59 2.24 18.93 -21.73
C ASP A 59 1.95 20.35 -21.26
N ASN A 60 0.68 20.71 -21.12
CA ASN A 60 0.26 22.06 -20.72
C ASN A 60 0.69 22.37 -19.26
N PRO A 61 1.38 23.50 -19.00
CA PRO A 61 1.90 23.81 -17.68
C PRO A 61 0.82 24.00 -16.61
N ALA A 62 -0.32 24.63 -16.93
CA ALA A 62 -1.42 24.81 -15.98
C ALA A 62 -2.06 23.47 -15.61
N ALA A 63 -2.17 22.56 -16.57
CA ALA A 63 -2.65 21.22 -16.36
C ALA A 63 -1.68 20.38 -15.49
N LYS A 64 -0.35 20.51 -15.67
CA LYS A 64 0.66 19.86 -14.80
C LYS A 64 0.51 20.27 -13.33
N VAL A 65 0.20 21.54 -13.06
CA VAL A 65 -0.06 22.01 -11.69
C VAL A 65 -1.27 21.28 -11.07
N LEU A 66 -2.34 21.04 -11.84
CA LEU A 66 -3.49 20.26 -11.36
C LEU A 66 -3.14 18.78 -11.14
N VAL A 67 -2.29 18.20 -11.99
CA VAL A 67 -1.79 16.82 -11.82
C VAL A 67 -1.00 16.69 -10.51
N ASP A 68 -0.08 17.62 -10.25
CA ASP A 68 0.71 17.62 -9.01
C ASP A 68 -0.19 17.85 -7.78
N MET A 69 -1.18 18.74 -7.87
CA MET A 69 -2.17 18.95 -6.80
C MET A 69 -2.98 17.68 -6.51
N SER A 70 -3.38 16.95 -7.54
CA SER A 70 -4.07 15.65 -7.40
C SER A 70 -3.18 14.62 -6.72
N ARG A 71 -1.90 14.55 -7.08
CA ARG A 71 -0.93 13.67 -6.42
C ARG A 71 -0.76 14.00 -4.94
N VAL A 72 -0.67 15.29 -4.59
CA VAL A 72 -0.54 15.69 -3.17
C VAL A 72 -1.78 15.29 -2.37
N GLN A 73 -2.98 15.41 -2.94
CA GLN A 73 -4.22 14.98 -2.27
C GLN A 73 -4.25 13.45 -2.07
N ASP A 74 -3.79 12.69 -3.07
CA ASP A 74 -3.65 11.23 -3.03
C ASP A 74 -2.67 10.79 -1.93
N ASP A 75 -1.47 11.40 -1.89
CA ASP A 75 -0.43 11.05 -0.92
C ASP A 75 -0.80 11.45 0.53
N GLU A 76 -1.42 12.62 0.72
CA GLU A 76 -1.71 13.17 2.05
C GLU A 76 -3.07 12.77 2.61
N VAL A 77 -4.06 12.42 1.79
CA VAL A 77 -5.44 12.09 2.23
C VAL A 77 -5.94 10.76 1.66
N GLY A 78 -5.53 10.41 0.44
CA GLY A 78 -5.99 9.24 -0.31
C GLY A 78 -7.27 9.49 -1.12
N ASP A 79 -8.29 10.10 -0.52
CA ASP A 79 -9.55 10.40 -1.23
C ASP A 79 -9.68 11.88 -1.63
N GLY A 80 -10.60 12.18 -2.55
CA GLY A 80 -10.91 13.52 -3.02
C GLY A 80 -10.03 14.03 -4.16
N THR A 81 -9.25 13.15 -4.80
CA THR A 81 -8.37 13.45 -5.94
C THR A 81 -9.15 14.09 -7.11
N THR A 82 -10.31 13.55 -7.44
CA THR A 82 -11.22 14.12 -8.46
C THR A 82 -11.88 15.42 -7.96
N SER A 83 -12.29 15.47 -6.69
CA SER A 83 -12.97 16.65 -6.14
C SER A 83 -12.10 17.90 -6.15
N VAL A 84 -10.84 17.78 -5.76
CA VAL A 84 -9.90 18.92 -5.73
C VAL A 84 -9.58 19.43 -7.12
N THR A 85 -9.44 18.54 -8.10
CA THR A 85 -9.12 18.89 -9.48
C THR A 85 -10.31 19.54 -10.19
N VAL A 86 -11.53 19.03 -10.01
CA VAL A 86 -12.75 19.65 -10.53
C VAL A 86 -12.98 21.01 -9.89
N LEU A 87 -12.86 21.13 -8.56
CA LEU A 87 -13.07 22.41 -7.88
C LEU A 87 -12.10 23.50 -8.36
N ALA A 88 -10.82 23.15 -8.52
CA ALA A 88 -9.83 24.10 -9.05
C ALA A 88 -10.13 24.50 -10.51
N ALA A 89 -10.57 23.57 -11.34
CA ALA A 89 -10.96 23.85 -12.72
C ALA A 89 -12.20 24.77 -12.80
N GLU A 90 -13.21 24.55 -11.96
CA GLU A 90 -14.40 25.40 -11.90
C GLU A 90 -14.06 26.82 -11.40
N LEU A 91 -13.18 26.97 -10.41
CA LEU A 91 -12.69 28.29 -9.99
C LEU A 91 -12.01 29.03 -11.16
N LEU A 92 -11.19 28.34 -11.95
CA LEU A 92 -10.55 28.93 -13.12
C LEU A 92 -11.54 29.31 -14.22
N ARG A 93 -12.60 28.51 -14.42
CA ARG A 93 -13.71 28.84 -15.33
C ARG A 93 -14.44 30.11 -14.89
N GLU A 94 -14.73 30.25 -13.60
CA GLU A 94 -15.32 31.48 -13.07
C GLU A 94 -14.39 32.69 -13.20
N ALA A 95 -13.08 32.51 -12.99
CA ALA A 95 -12.10 33.56 -13.21
C ALA A 95 -12.04 34.02 -14.67
N GLU A 96 -12.20 33.13 -15.65
CA GLU A 96 -12.25 33.51 -17.07
C GLU A 96 -13.35 34.56 -17.32
N SER A 97 -14.54 34.37 -16.73
CA SER A 97 -15.66 35.32 -16.84
C SER A 97 -15.35 36.69 -16.21
N LEU A 98 -14.62 36.72 -15.08
CA LEU A 98 -14.23 37.94 -14.39
C LEU A 98 -13.12 38.68 -15.14
N ILE A 99 -12.18 37.94 -15.72
CA ILE A 99 -11.10 38.48 -16.56
C ILE A 99 -11.70 39.08 -17.84
N ALA A 100 -12.71 38.44 -18.44
CA ALA A 100 -13.43 38.98 -19.59
C ALA A 100 -14.11 40.33 -19.27
N LYS A 101 -14.54 40.52 -18.02
CA LYS A 101 -15.05 41.81 -17.49
C LYS A 101 -13.95 42.82 -17.14
N LYS A 102 -12.70 42.56 -17.51
CA LYS A 102 -11.50 43.39 -17.25
C LYS A 102 -11.15 43.56 -15.77
N ILE A 103 -11.53 42.61 -14.92
CA ILE A 103 -11.08 42.59 -13.52
C ILE A 103 -9.63 42.09 -13.48
N HIS A 104 -8.77 42.76 -12.70
CA HIS A 104 -7.37 42.37 -12.59
C HIS A 104 -7.21 41.05 -11.82
N PRO A 105 -6.39 40.07 -12.27
CA PRO A 105 -6.22 38.77 -11.61
C PRO A 105 -5.86 38.88 -10.13
N GLN A 106 -5.05 39.86 -9.76
CA GLN A 106 -4.65 40.09 -8.37
C GLN A 106 -5.84 40.40 -7.45
N THR A 107 -6.86 41.09 -7.96
CA THR A 107 -8.10 41.38 -7.23
C THR A 107 -8.91 40.10 -7.01
N ILE A 108 -8.97 39.22 -8.03
CA ILE A 108 -9.63 37.92 -7.93
C ILE A 108 -8.94 37.06 -6.87
N ILE A 109 -7.60 36.99 -6.91
CA ILE A 109 -6.79 36.25 -5.92
C ILE A 109 -7.02 36.77 -4.51
N ALA A 110 -7.04 38.10 -4.31
CA ALA A 110 -7.30 38.70 -3.00
C ALA A 110 -8.70 38.34 -2.47
N GLY A 111 -9.72 38.41 -3.33
CA GLY A 111 -11.09 38.01 -2.97
C GLY A 111 -11.20 36.53 -2.61
N TRP A 112 -10.58 35.64 -3.40
CA TRP A 112 -10.59 34.21 -3.12
C TRP A 112 -9.83 33.82 -1.86
N ARG A 113 -8.72 34.51 -1.53
CA ARG A 113 -8.01 34.24 -0.26
C ARG A 113 -8.89 34.48 0.96
N GLU A 114 -9.65 35.58 0.97
CA GLU A 114 -10.57 35.86 2.07
C GLU A 114 -11.77 34.90 2.05
N ALA A 115 -12.31 34.61 0.87
CA ALA A 115 -13.42 33.64 0.72
C ALA A 115 -13.03 32.24 1.22
N THR A 116 -11.82 31.76 0.91
CA THR A 116 -11.32 30.46 1.40
C THR A 116 -11.18 30.45 2.92
N LYS A 117 -10.74 31.56 3.52
CA LYS A 117 -10.63 31.67 4.98
C LYS A 117 -12.02 31.58 5.64
N ALA A 118 -12.98 32.36 5.15
CA ALA A 118 -14.35 32.34 5.64
C ALA A 118 -15.02 30.96 5.45
N ALA A 119 -14.82 30.33 4.30
CA ALA A 119 -15.33 28.98 4.01
C ALA A 119 -14.71 27.93 4.95
N ARG A 120 -13.41 28.05 5.25
CA ARG A 120 -12.73 27.14 6.19
C ARG A 120 -13.22 27.32 7.63
N GLU A 121 -13.47 28.54 8.07
CA GLU A 121 -14.07 28.79 9.38
C GLU A 121 -15.48 28.20 9.48
N ALA A 122 -16.30 28.37 8.43
CA ALA A 122 -17.62 27.74 8.37
C ALA A 122 -17.54 26.20 8.39
N LEU A 123 -16.55 25.61 7.71
CA LEU A 123 -16.29 24.17 7.72
C LEU A 123 -15.90 23.66 9.11
N LEU A 124 -15.05 24.39 9.83
CA LEU A 124 -14.69 24.03 11.21
C LEU A 124 -15.88 24.12 12.16
N ASN A 125 -16.79 25.08 11.95
CA ASN A 125 -18.00 25.23 12.75
C ASN A 125 -19.06 24.16 12.45
N SER A 126 -19.06 23.58 11.26
CA SER A 126 -19.97 22.48 10.89
C SER A 126 -19.40 21.09 11.20
N ALA A 127 -18.13 21.00 11.59
CA ALA A 127 -17.49 19.75 11.95
C ALA A 127 -18.06 19.21 13.28
N VAL A 128 -18.43 17.94 13.27
CA VAL A 128 -18.93 17.20 14.44
C VAL A 128 -17.90 16.16 14.85
N ASP A 129 -17.64 16.05 16.15
CA ASP A 129 -16.68 15.10 16.71
C ASP A 129 -17.43 13.98 17.46
N HIS A 130 -17.17 12.73 17.07
CA HIS A 130 -17.74 11.55 17.70
C HIS A 130 -16.68 10.61 18.30
N GLY A 131 -15.41 11.02 18.40
CA GLY A 131 -14.32 10.18 18.92
C GLY A 131 -14.46 9.76 20.38
N SER A 132 -15.31 10.46 21.15
CA SER A 132 -15.56 10.15 22.57
C SER A 132 -16.45 8.91 22.80
N ASP A 133 -17.21 8.48 21.80
CA ASP A 133 -18.16 7.37 21.89
C ASP A 133 -17.80 6.31 20.85
N GLU A 134 -17.26 5.18 21.31
CA GLU A 134 -16.74 4.12 20.43
C GLU A 134 -17.81 3.57 19.47
N VAL A 135 -19.08 3.54 19.89
CA VAL A 135 -20.19 3.04 19.06
C VAL A 135 -20.49 4.01 17.92
N LYS A 136 -20.57 5.31 18.24
CA LYS A 136 -20.79 6.36 17.22
C LYS A 136 -19.59 6.52 16.31
N PHE A 137 -18.38 6.47 16.86
CA PHE A 137 -17.15 6.52 16.09
C PHE A 137 -17.07 5.37 15.08
N ARG A 138 -17.40 4.15 15.49
CA ARG A 138 -17.48 3.00 14.57
C ARG A 138 -18.53 3.22 13.47
N GLN A 139 -19.68 3.79 13.81
CA GLN A 139 -20.71 4.11 12.81
C GLN A 139 -20.25 5.19 11.82
N ASP A 140 -19.54 6.20 12.29
CA ASP A 140 -18.94 7.24 11.45
C ASP A 140 -17.90 6.65 10.48
N LEU A 141 -17.01 5.78 10.97
CA LEU A 141 -16.05 5.09 10.12
C LEU A 141 -16.75 4.24 9.04
N MET A 142 -17.85 3.56 9.38
CA MET A 142 -18.66 2.83 8.40
C MET A 142 -19.27 3.76 7.34
N ASN A 143 -19.78 4.92 7.73
CA ASN A 143 -20.34 5.90 6.82
C ASN A 143 -19.29 6.51 5.88
N ILE A 144 -18.11 6.83 6.41
CA ILE A 144 -16.99 7.38 5.63
C ILE A 144 -16.52 6.35 4.60
N ALA A 145 -16.21 5.13 5.04
CA ALA A 145 -15.79 4.05 4.14
C ALA A 145 -16.88 3.73 3.09
N GLY A 146 -18.15 3.73 3.48
CA GLY A 146 -19.27 3.58 2.56
C GLY A 146 -19.31 4.67 1.49
N THR A 147 -19.05 5.92 1.87
CA THR A 147 -18.99 7.07 0.95
C THR A 147 -17.82 6.93 -0.03
N THR A 148 -16.60 6.71 0.47
CA THR A 148 -15.38 6.61 -0.34
C THR A 148 -15.39 5.43 -1.32
N LEU A 149 -16.05 4.32 -0.95
CA LEU A 149 -16.16 3.14 -1.81
C LEU A 149 -17.32 3.24 -2.83
N SER A 150 -18.30 4.12 -2.60
CA SER A 150 -19.51 4.21 -3.41
C SER A 150 -19.33 4.83 -4.80
N SER A 151 -18.24 5.57 -5.03
CA SER A 151 -17.91 6.10 -6.36
C SER A 151 -17.09 5.11 -7.20
N LYS A 152 -16.72 3.95 -6.64
CA LYS A 152 -15.74 3.03 -7.22
C LYS A 152 -16.38 1.69 -7.59
N LEU A 153 -15.60 0.83 -8.26
CA LEU A 153 -16.02 -0.49 -8.72
C LEU A 153 -16.58 -1.39 -7.58
N LEU A 154 -16.12 -1.17 -6.35
CA LEU A 154 -16.53 -1.92 -5.16
C LEU A 154 -17.98 -1.65 -4.72
N THR A 155 -18.72 -0.74 -5.37
CA THR A 155 -20.09 -0.36 -5.00
C THR A 155 -21.04 -1.54 -4.86
N HIS A 156 -20.92 -2.56 -5.72
CA HIS A 156 -21.77 -3.77 -5.67
C HIS A 156 -21.62 -4.58 -4.37
N HIS A 157 -20.43 -4.52 -3.74
CA HIS A 157 -20.12 -5.23 -2.50
C HIS A 157 -19.67 -4.26 -1.41
N LYS A 158 -20.13 -3.01 -1.44
CA LYS A 158 -19.64 -1.94 -0.55
C LYS A 158 -19.76 -2.32 0.92
N ASP A 159 -20.91 -2.86 1.34
CA ASP A 159 -21.17 -3.14 2.75
C ASP A 159 -20.23 -4.21 3.33
N HIS A 160 -19.71 -5.09 2.47
CA HIS A 160 -18.72 -6.09 2.83
C HIS A 160 -17.34 -5.44 3.02
N PHE A 161 -16.85 -4.70 2.03
CA PHE A 161 -15.55 -4.02 2.11
C PHE A 161 -15.51 -2.90 3.15
N THR A 162 -16.63 -2.21 3.39
CA THR A 162 -16.79 -1.25 4.48
C THR A 162 -16.53 -1.92 5.83
N LYS A 163 -17.09 -3.11 6.08
CA LYS A 163 -16.85 -3.84 7.33
C LYS A 163 -15.39 -4.24 7.47
N LEU A 164 -14.79 -4.80 6.41
CA LEU A 164 -13.38 -5.22 6.40
C LEU A 164 -12.43 -4.04 6.69
N ALA A 165 -12.63 -2.91 6.01
CA ALA A 165 -11.79 -1.72 6.18
C ALA A 165 -11.89 -1.14 7.60
N VAL A 166 -13.11 -1.02 8.14
CA VAL A 166 -13.32 -0.52 9.51
C VAL A 166 -12.72 -1.44 10.55
N GLU A 167 -12.87 -2.76 10.38
CA GLU A 167 -12.32 -3.73 11.32
C GLU A 167 -10.79 -3.79 11.28
N ALA A 168 -10.19 -3.62 10.10
CA ALA A 168 -8.74 -3.51 9.93
C ALA A 168 -8.19 -2.24 10.61
N VAL A 169 -8.84 -1.11 10.42
CA VAL A 169 -8.40 0.18 10.99
C VAL A 169 -8.62 0.25 12.50
N LEU A 170 -9.73 -0.32 13.01
CA LEU A 170 -9.98 -0.35 14.45
C LEU A 170 -8.93 -1.19 15.20
N ARG A 171 -8.34 -2.20 14.55
CA ARG A 171 -7.21 -2.96 15.12
C ARG A 171 -5.95 -2.13 15.30
N LEU A 172 -5.76 -1.06 14.54
CA LEU A 172 -4.57 -0.19 14.63
C LEU A 172 -4.50 0.67 15.90
N LYS A 173 -5.57 0.72 16.71
CA LYS A 173 -5.62 1.39 18.03
C LYS A 173 -4.98 2.78 18.11
N GLY A 174 -5.10 3.58 17.05
CA GLY A 174 -4.59 4.97 17.06
C GLY A 174 -3.21 5.17 16.44
N SER A 175 -2.49 4.11 16.05
CA SER A 175 -1.17 4.28 15.39
C SER A 175 -1.30 4.94 14.01
N GLY A 176 -2.43 4.75 13.33
CA GLY A 176 -2.71 5.30 12.01
C GLY A 176 -1.65 4.92 10.96
N ASN A 177 -0.90 3.83 11.20
CA ASN A 177 0.14 3.36 10.31
C ASN A 177 -0.43 2.32 9.34
N LEU A 178 -0.57 2.71 8.07
CA LEU A 178 -1.09 1.85 7.01
C LEU A 178 -0.19 0.65 6.71
N GLU A 179 1.10 0.73 7.05
CA GLU A 179 2.04 -0.38 6.82
C GLU A 179 1.71 -1.64 7.63
N ALA A 180 0.98 -1.49 8.74
CA ALA A 180 0.52 -2.62 9.55
C ALA A 180 -0.66 -3.39 8.90
N ILE A 181 -1.34 -2.79 7.92
CA ILE A 181 -2.38 -3.45 7.14
C ILE A 181 -1.75 -3.96 5.84
N HIS A 182 -1.60 -5.27 5.73
CA HIS A 182 -1.12 -5.90 4.51
C HIS A 182 -2.31 -6.16 3.57
N VAL A 183 -2.22 -5.72 2.32
CA VAL A 183 -3.21 -6.06 1.29
C VAL A 183 -2.58 -7.05 0.31
N ILE A 184 -3.23 -8.19 0.10
CA ILE A 184 -2.79 -9.23 -0.85
C ILE A 184 -3.91 -9.45 -1.85
N LYS A 185 -3.58 -9.38 -3.14
CA LYS A 185 -4.48 -9.75 -4.22
C LYS A 185 -4.24 -11.17 -4.69
N LYS A 186 -5.30 -11.97 -4.77
CA LYS A 186 -5.26 -13.33 -5.31
C LYS A 186 -6.38 -13.53 -6.32
N LEU A 187 -5.99 -14.02 -7.50
CA LEU A 187 -6.91 -14.33 -8.57
C LEU A 187 -7.81 -15.52 -8.19
N GLY A 188 -9.05 -15.45 -8.65
CA GLY A 188 -10.06 -16.48 -8.48
C GLY A 188 -11.08 -16.16 -7.39
N GLY A 189 -12.25 -16.80 -7.50
CA GLY A 189 -13.40 -16.51 -6.66
C GLY A 189 -14.12 -15.21 -7.02
N SER A 190 -14.99 -14.76 -6.12
CA SER A 190 -15.73 -13.51 -6.18
C SER A 190 -15.09 -12.44 -5.30
N LEU A 191 -15.41 -11.16 -5.55
CA LEU A 191 -15.08 -10.05 -4.64
C LEU A 191 -15.64 -10.27 -3.23
N ALA A 192 -16.79 -10.94 -3.13
CA ALA A 192 -17.41 -11.29 -1.86
C ALA A 192 -16.63 -12.34 -1.04
N ASP A 193 -15.71 -13.09 -1.67
CA ASP A 193 -14.86 -14.08 -1.00
C ASP A 193 -13.60 -13.43 -0.38
N SER A 194 -13.44 -12.11 -0.53
CA SER A 194 -12.38 -11.36 0.13
C SER A 194 -12.58 -11.41 1.65
N TYR A 195 -11.51 -11.43 2.43
CA TYR A 195 -11.66 -11.49 3.89
C TYR A 195 -10.48 -10.83 4.60
N LEU A 196 -10.68 -10.58 5.89
CA LEU A 196 -9.68 -10.03 6.78
C LEU A 196 -9.12 -11.15 7.63
N ASP A 197 -7.83 -11.39 7.48
CA ASP A 197 -7.08 -12.39 8.22
C ASP A 197 -6.45 -11.79 9.48
N GLU A 198 -6.58 -12.51 10.59
CA GLU A 198 -6.06 -12.10 11.89
C GLU A 198 -4.58 -12.47 12.02
N GLY A 199 -3.74 -11.69 11.36
CA GLY A 199 -2.30 -11.81 11.45
C GLY A 199 -1.61 -11.33 10.18
N PHE A 200 -0.57 -12.05 9.80
CA PHE A 200 0.22 -11.74 8.63
C PHE A 200 0.20 -12.90 7.66
N LEU A 201 -0.06 -12.62 6.39
CA LEU A 201 0.02 -13.61 5.34
C LEU A 201 1.19 -13.28 4.41
N LEU A 202 1.95 -14.30 4.01
CA LEU A 202 3.08 -14.17 3.09
C LEU A 202 2.86 -15.03 1.84
N ASP A 203 2.95 -14.38 0.66
CA ASP A 203 2.86 -15.04 -0.65
C ASP A 203 4.19 -15.66 -1.09
N LYS A 204 4.61 -16.67 -0.31
CA LYS A 204 5.80 -17.47 -0.60
C LYS A 204 5.53 -18.93 -0.29
N LYS A 205 6.32 -19.79 -0.93
CA LYS A 205 6.30 -21.23 -0.68
C LYS A 205 7.35 -21.56 0.36
N ILE A 206 7.01 -22.54 1.20
CA ILE A 206 7.95 -23.12 2.15
C ILE A 206 8.98 -23.95 1.39
N GLY A 207 10.21 -24.01 1.90
CA GLY A 207 11.25 -24.84 1.34
C GLY A 207 10.93 -26.35 1.36
N VAL A 208 11.69 -27.12 0.60
CA VAL A 208 11.45 -28.56 0.42
C VAL A 208 11.78 -29.33 1.70
N ASN A 209 10.91 -30.24 2.10
CA ASN A 209 11.04 -31.09 3.32
C ASN A 209 11.10 -30.31 4.65
N GLN A 210 10.58 -29.09 4.69
CA GLN A 210 10.48 -28.30 5.92
C GLN A 210 9.14 -28.51 6.63
N PRO A 211 9.07 -28.21 7.94
CA PRO A 211 7.81 -28.31 8.68
C PRO A 211 6.78 -27.33 8.09
N LYS A 212 5.62 -27.84 7.71
CA LYS A 212 4.51 -27.02 7.18
C LYS A 212 3.70 -26.29 8.24
N ARG A 213 3.88 -26.68 9.51
CA ARG A 213 3.21 -26.12 10.66
C ARG A 213 4.21 -25.97 11.80
N ILE A 214 4.29 -24.79 12.39
CA ILE A 214 5.13 -24.47 13.54
C ILE A 214 4.25 -23.86 14.62
N GLU A 215 4.30 -24.43 15.82
CA GLU A 215 3.68 -23.87 17.01
C GLU A 215 4.72 -23.11 17.84
N ASN A 216 4.33 -21.99 18.44
CA ASN A 216 5.19 -21.09 19.21
C ASN A 216 6.47 -20.73 18.45
N ALA A 217 6.30 -20.12 17.28
CA ALA A 217 7.40 -19.83 16.39
C ALA A 217 8.30 -18.74 16.97
N LYS A 218 9.62 -19.01 16.95
CA LYS A 218 10.68 -18.03 17.10
C LYS A 218 11.24 -17.73 15.72
N ILE A 219 11.08 -16.49 15.29
CA ILE A 219 11.33 -16.06 13.92
C ILE A 219 12.59 -15.21 13.90
N LEU A 220 13.57 -15.61 13.10
CA LEU A 220 14.70 -14.75 12.73
C LEU A 220 14.45 -14.18 11.35
N ILE A 221 14.48 -12.85 11.28
CA ILE A 221 14.27 -12.10 10.05
C ILE A 221 15.63 -11.57 9.62
N ALA A 222 16.06 -11.93 8.41
CA ALA A 222 17.38 -11.60 7.92
C ALA A 222 17.35 -11.02 6.50
N ASN A 223 18.39 -10.25 6.19
CA ASN A 223 18.64 -9.75 4.84
C ASN A 223 19.95 -10.28 4.24
N THR A 224 20.69 -11.11 4.97
CA THR A 224 22.02 -11.59 4.60
C THR A 224 21.96 -12.69 3.55
N GLY A 225 22.79 -12.60 2.52
CA GLY A 225 22.96 -13.69 1.56
C GLY A 225 23.53 -14.95 2.22
N MET A 226 22.93 -16.10 1.89
CA MET A 226 23.48 -17.42 2.26
C MET A 226 24.64 -17.85 1.35
N ASP A 227 24.91 -17.04 0.33
CA ASP A 227 26.06 -17.17 -0.55
C ASP A 227 27.39 -17.03 0.17
N THR A 228 28.46 -17.34 -0.54
CA THR A 228 29.82 -17.00 -0.10
C THR A 228 29.90 -15.51 0.16
N ASP A 229 30.44 -15.13 1.32
CA ASP A 229 30.83 -13.74 1.59
C ASP A 229 31.96 -13.40 0.63
N LYS A 230 31.61 -13.08 -0.60
CA LYS A 230 32.52 -12.51 -1.57
C LYS A 230 32.95 -11.21 -0.95
N ILE A 231 34.21 -11.16 -0.52
CA ILE A 231 34.86 -9.91 -0.17
C ILE A 231 34.56 -8.96 -1.33
N LYS A 232 33.95 -7.80 -1.06
CA LYS A 232 33.51 -6.82 -2.08
C LYS A 232 34.70 -6.15 -2.78
N ILE A 233 35.76 -6.88 -3.08
CA ILE A 233 36.83 -6.48 -3.97
C ILE A 233 36.33 -6.81 -5.38
N PHE A 234 35.69 -5.82 -6.00
CA PHE A 234 35.28 -5.91 -7.39
C PHE A 234 36.48 -6.28 -8.28
N GLY A 235 36.37 -7.38 -9.03
CA GLY A 235 37.41 -7.83 -9.97
C GLY A 235 38.34 -8.93 -9.46
N SER A 236 38.22 -9.39 -8.22
CA SER A 236 38.97 -10.55 -7.74
C SER A 236 38.53 -11.83 -8.46
N ARG A 237 39.38 -12.34 -9.36
CA ARG A 237 39.23 -13.66 -9.98
C ARG A 237 40.13 -14.63 -9.22
N VAL A 238 39.53 -15.68 -8.67
CA VAL A 238 40.30 -16.77 -8.06
C VAL A 238 40.94 -17.57 -9.21
N ARG A 239 42.27 -17.53 -9.31
CA ARG A 239 43.05 -18.37 -10.22
C ARG A 239 43.63 -19.52 -9.41
N VAL A 240 43.48 -20.72 -9.93
CA VAL A 240 44.00 -21.94 -9.33
C VAL A 240 44.95 -22.63 -10.31
N ASP A 241 46.00 -23.21 -9.76
CA ASP A 241 47.06 -23.86 -10.54
C ASP A 241 46.73 -25.31 -10.91
N SER A 242 45.69 -25.90 -10.30
CA SER A 242 45.30 -27.30 -10.51
C SER A 242 43.81 -27.53 -10.23
N THR A 243 43.26 -28.60 -10.81
CA THR A 243 41.87 -29.05 -10.56
C THR A 243 41.65 -29.48 -9.11
N ALA A 244 42.67 -30.00 -8.43
CA ALA A 244 42.59 -30.35 -7.01
C ALA A 244 42.30 -29.12 -6.13
N LYS A 245 42.94 -27.98 -6.42
CA LYS A 245 42.67 -26.71 -5.72
C LYS A 245 41.25 -26.18 -5.98
N VAL A 246 40.64 -26.49 -7.12
CA VAL A 246 39.22 -26.15 -7.37
C VAL A 246 38.34 -26.91 -6.38
N ALA A 247 38.56 -28.22 -6.22
CA ALA A 247 37.77 -29.04 -5.31
C ALA A 247 37.93 -28.60 -3.84
N GLU A 248 39.12 -28.18 -3.43
CA GLU A 248 39.37 -27.60 -2.10
C GLU A 248 38.57 -26.31 -1.89
N ILE A 249 38.49 -25.44 -2.90
CA ILE A 249 37.69 -24.21 -2.84
C ILE A 249 36.21 -24.56 -2.72
N GLU A 250 35.69 -25.48 -3.53
CA GLU A 250 34.29 -25.92 -3.45
C GLU A 250 33.95 -26.49 -2.07
N HIS A 251 34.85 -27.27 -1.47
CA HIS A 251 34.67 -27.77 -0.11
C HIS A 251 34.69 -26.64 0.93
N ALA A 252 35.61 -25.68 0.80
CA ALA A 252 35.69 -24.53 1.69
C ALA A 252 34.43 -23.64 1.60
N GLU A 253 33.83 -23.49 0.41
CA GLU A 253 32.57 -22.76 0.25
C GLU A 253 31.41 -23.48 0.95
N LYS A 254 31.32 -24.81 0.82
CA LYS A 254 30.31 -25.61 1.53
C LYS A 254 30.46 -25.53 3.05
N GLU A 255 31.69 -25.59 3.55
CA GLU A 255 31.93 -25.51 5.00
C GLU A 255 31.55 -24.13 5.55
N LYS A 256 31.83 -23.04 4.82
CA LYS A 256 31.39 -21.70 5.22
C LYS A 256 29.87 -21.56 5.26
N MET A 257 29.17 -22.12 4.27
CA MET A 257 27.70 -22.14 4.27
C MET A 257 27.16 -22.91 5.48
N LYS A 258 27.77 -24.05 5.79
CA LYS A 258 27.41 -24.86 6.96
C LYS A 258 27.67 -24.12 8.26
N GLU A 259 28.82 -23.45 8.41
CA GLU A 259 29.14 -22.64 9.59
C GLU A 259 28.13 -21.50 9.80
N LYS A 260 27.71 -20.82 8.72
CA LYS A 260 26.64 -19.80 8.79
C LYS A 260 25.33 -20.38 9.29
N VAL A 261 24.92 -21.55 8.78
CA VAL A 261 23.70 -22.24 9.24
C VAL A 261 23.83 -22.62 10.72
N GLU A 262 24.97 -23.14 11.16
CA GLU A 262 25.22 -23.44 12.57
C GLU A 262 25.13 -22.20 13.46
N ARG A 263 25.62 -21.03 13.00
CA ARG A 263 25.45 -19.75 13.71
C ARG A 263 23.98 -19.38 13.84
N ILE A 264 23.20 -19.53 12.77
CA ILE A 264 21.75 -19.27 12.78
C ILE A 264 21.02 -20.22 13.75
N LEU A 265 21.39 -21.50 13.77
CA LEU A 265 20.81 -22.51 14.66
C LEU A 265 21.10 -22.22 16.14
N LYS A 266 22.24 -21.58 16.48
CA LYS A 266 22.55 -21.16 17.86
C LYS A 266 21.56 -20.14 18.43
N HIS A 267 20.80 -19.44 17.60
CA HIS A 267 19.73 -18.55 18.07
C HIS A 267 18.52 -19.33 18.65
N GLY A 268 18.44 -20.64 18.44
CA GLY A 268 17.32 -21.46 18.94
C GLY A 268 15.98 -21.09 18.29
N ILE A 269 16.00 -20.84 16.98
CA ILE A 269 14.86 -20.41 16.17
C ILE A 269 14.17 -21.61 15.52
N ASN A 270 12.88 -21.46 15.22
CA ASN A 270 12.10 -22.46 14.49
C ASN A 270 11.75 -22.00 13.07
N CYS A 271 11.83 -20.70 12.80
CA CYS A 271 11.57 -20.12 11.49
C CYS A 271 12.68 -19.11 11.15
N PHE A 272 13.26 -19.27 9.97
CA PHE A 272 14.25 -18.37 9.38
C PHE A 272 13.66 -17.76 8.11
N ILE A 273 13.51 -16.45 8.10
CA ILE A 273 12.98 -15.70 6.96
C ILE A 273 14.10 -14.85 6.41
N ASN A 274 14.45 -15.10 5.15
CA ASN A 274 15.48 -14.35 4.47
C ASN A 274 14.91 -13.58 3.28
N ARG A 275 15.32 -12.32 3.18
CA ARG A 275 15.11 -11.52 1.97
C ARG A 275 15.85 -12.13 0.77
N SER A 276 17.07 -12.61 1.02
CA SER A 276 17.91 -13.19 -0.02
C SER A 276 17.51 -14.63 -0.32
N LEU A 277 17.93 -15.15 -1.47
CA LEU A 277 17.78 -16.55 -1.83
C LEU A 277 18.52 -17.45 -0.82
N ILE A 278 17.95 -18.61 -0.53
CA ILE A 278 18.57 -19.65 0.30
C ILE A 278 18.90 -20.82 -0.62
N TYR A 279 20.19 -21.10 -0.81
CA TYR A 279 20.61 -22.22 -1.66
C TYR A 279 20.17 -23.57 -1.10
N ASN A 280 19.99 -24.55 -2.00
CA ASN A 280 19.54 -25.90 -1.68
C ASN A 280 20.34 -26.58 -0.55
N TYR A 281 21.65 -26.33 -0.46
CA TYR A 281 22.49 -26.95 0.58
C TYR A 281 22.17 -26.40 1.98
N PRO A 282 22.21 -25.08 2.24
CA PRO A 282 21.66 -24.50 3.47
C PRO A 282 20.21 -24.87 3.76
N GLU A 283 19.36 -24.89 2.74
CA GLU A 283 17.93 -25.22 2.89
C GLU A 283 17.72 -26.64 3.44
N GLN A 284 18.48 -27.62 2.93
CA GLN A 284 18.47 -29.00 3.44
C GLN A 284 18.93 -29.08 4.89
N LEU A 285 19.95 -28.30 5.27
CA LEU A 285 20.44 -28.26 6.65
C LEU A 285 19.39 -27.69 7.61
N PHE A 286 18.64 -26.66 7.19
CA PHE A 286 17.51 -26.15 7.96
C PHE A 286 16.38 -27.17 8.10
N GLY A 287 16.01 -27.84 7.00
CA GLY A 287 14.99 -28.89 7.04
C GLY A 287 15.38 -30.04 7.98
N ALA A 288 16.64 -30.47 7.96
CA ALA A 288 17.15 -31.52 8.85
C ALA A 288 17.15 -31.10 10.33
N ALA A 289 17.38 -29.81 10.62
CA ALA A 289 17.30 -29.26 11.97
C ALA A 289 15.87 -28.92 12.42
N GLY A 290 14.87 -29.06 11.55
CA GLY A 290 13.47 -28.72 11.84
C GLY A 290 13.18 -27.21 11.80
N VAL A 291 14.01 -26.41 11.13
CA VAL A 291 13.80 -24.98 10.93
C VAL A 291 13.12 -24.74 9.59
N MET A 292 12.01 -24.01 9.58
CA MET A 292 11.38 -23.53 8.35
C MET A 292 12.23 -22.40 7.77
N ALA A 293 12.65 -22.53 6.52
CA ALA A 293 13.38 -21.49 5.79
C ALA A 293 12.48 -20.93 4.68
N ILE A 294 12.19 -19.63 4.77
CA ILE A 294 11.47 -18.88 3.76
C ILE A 294 12.47 -18.00 3.04
N GLU A 295 12.58 -18.16 1.74
CA GLU A 295 13.48 -17.37 0.91
C GLU A 295 12.75 -16.34 0.05
N HIS A 296 13.53 -15.40 -0.49
CA HIS A 296 13.05 -14.43 -1.47
C HIS A 296 11.83 -13.64 -0.99
N ALA A 297 11.78 -13.32 0.31
CA ALA A 297 10.75 -12.48 0.87
C ALA A 297 10.93 -11.03 0.36
N ASP A 298 9.83 -10.41 -0.05
CA ASP A 298 9.86 -9.06 -0.62
C ASP A 298 10.29 -8.05 0.45
N PHE A 299 10.95 -6.96 0.05
CA PHE A 299 11.49 -5.97 0.99
C PHE A 299 10.43 -5.44 1.96
N ALA A 300 9.30 -4.97 1.41
CA ALA A 300 8.16 -4.50 2.20
C ALA A 300 7.56 -5.63 3.05
N GLY A 301 7.56 -6.88 2.57
CA GLY A 301 7.08 -8.03 3.32
C GLY A 301 7.93 -8.31 4.55
N VAL A 302 9.26 -8.24 4.43
CA VAL A 302 10.23 -8.45 5.53
C VAL A 302 10.14 -7.36 6.58
N GLU A 303 10.05 -6.09 6.16
CA GLU A 303 9.90 -4.95 7.08
C GLU A 303 8.58 -5.03 7.85
N ARG A 304 7.48 -5.31 7.16
CA ARG A 304 6.20 -5.54 7.82
C ARG A 304 6.28 -6.73 8.77
N LEU A 305 6.87 -7.85 8.35
CA LEU A 305 6.97 -9.03 9.20
C LEU A 305 7.79 -8.73 10.48
N ALA A 306 8.83 -7.92 10.39
CA ALA A 306 9.58 -7.45 11.56
C ALA A 306 8.69 -6.63 12.51
N LEU A 307 7.89 -5.71 11.97
CA LEU A 307 6.94 -4.93 12.75
C LEU A 307 5.87 -5.82 13.41
N VAL A 308 5.19 -6.70 12.66
CA VAL A 308 4.07 -7.49 13.19
C VAL A 308 4.51 -8.54 14.21
N THR A 309 5.69 -9.12 14.03
CA THR A 309 6.24 -10.16 14.93
C THR A 309 7.06 -9.59 16.08
N GLY A 310 7.39 -8.29 16.05
CA GLY A 310 8.25 -7.61 17.01
C GLY A 310 9.75 -7.96 16.87
N GLY A 311 10.14 -8.58 15.77
CA GLY A 311 11.52 -8.93 15.46
C GLY A 311 12.31 -7.78 14.83
N GLU A 312 13.62 -7.92 14.77
CA GLU A 312 14.51 -6.99 14.07
C GLU A 312 15.14 -7.65 12.84
N ILE A 313 15.39 -6.86 11.79
CA ILE A 313 16.04 -7.35 10.58
C ILE A 313 17.54 -7.49 10.83
N ALA A 314 17.99 -8.73 10.99
CA ALA A 314 19.40 -9.05 11.19
C ALA A 314 20.19 -9.04 9.88
N SER A 315 21.36 -8.40 9.92
CA SER A 315 22.36 -8.46 8.83
C SER A 315 23.57 -9.32 9.18
N THR A 316 23.75 -9.66 10.46
CA THR A 316 24.90 -10.41 10.97
C THR A 316 24.44 -11.40 12.04
N PHE A 317 25.06 -12.58 12.08
CA PHE A 317 24.65 -13.71 12.95
C PHE A 317 25.67 -14.04 14.06
N ASP A 318 26.65 -13.15 14.27
CA ASP A 318 27.79 -13.45 15.16
C ASP A 318 27.42 -13.35 16.64
N HIS A 319 26.48 -12.47 16.97
CA HIS A 319 26.07 -12.18 18.34
C HIS A 319 24.58 -12.47 18.50
N PRO A 320 24.21 -13.68 18.95
CA PRO A 320 22.82 -14.07 19.06
C PRO A 320 22.04 -13.27 20.11
N GLU A 321 22.72 -12.75 21.13
CA GLU A 321 22.13 -11.97 22.21
C GLU A 321 21.67 -10.57 21.78
N LEU A 322 22.25 -10.03 20.70
CA LEU A 322 21.96 -8.66 20.25
C LEU A 322 20.76 -8.58 19.29
N VAL A 323 20.33 -9.72 18.73
CA VAL A 323 19.26 -9.76 17.72
C VAL A 323 17.93 -10.05 18.39
N LYS A 324 16.97 -9.13 18.22
CA LYS A 324 15.59 -9.35 18.66
C LYS A 324 14.88 -10.32 17.71
N LEU A 325 14.47 -11.46 18.25
CA LEU A 325 13.71 -12.46 17.52
C LEU A 325 12.22 -12.10 17.51
N GLY A 326 11.57 -12.30 16.37
CA GLY A 326 10.11 -12.20 16.25
C GLY A 326 9.43 -13.41 16.88
N SER A 327 8.17 -13.25 17.27
CA SER A 327 7.37 -14.35 17.82
C SER A 327 5.94 -14.37 17.28
N CYS A 328 5.39 -15.57 17.06
CA CYS A 328 3.98 -15.78 16.78
C CYS A 328 3.50 -17.14 17.32
N LYS A 329 2.18 -17.31 17.47
CA LYS A 329 1.59 -18.53 18.02
C LYS A 329 1.62 -19.70 17.05
N LEU A 330 1.27 -19.46 15.79
CA LEU A 330 1.14 -20.50 14.77
C LEU A 330 1.64 -19.97 13.42
N ILE A 331 2.44 -20.78 12.74
CA ILE A 331 2.74 -20.62 11.32
C ILE A 331 2.22 -21.85 10.61
N GLU A 332 1.40 -21.69 9.57
CA GLU A 332 0.90 -22.80 8.77
C GLU A 332 0.82 -22.47 7.28
N GLU A 333 0.97 -23.49 6.44
CA GLU A 333 0.72 -23.40 5.00
C GLU A 333 -0.78 -23.53 4.72
N VAL A 334 -1.41 -22.45 4.27
CA VAL A 334 -2.84 -22.42 3.89
C VAL A 334 -2.96 -22.30 2.38
N MET A 335 -3.92 -23.01 1.81
CA MET A 335 -4.24 -22.92 0.38
C MET A 335 -5.38 -21.91 0.19
N ILE A 336 -5.12 -20.82 -0.54
CA ILE A 336 -6.12 -19.82 -0.91
C ILE A 336 -6.30 -19.85 -2.42
N GLY A 337 -7.43 -20.37 -2.88
CA GLY A 337 -7.65 -20.63 -4.30
C GLY A 337 -6.72 -21.73 -4.78
N GLU A 338 -5.85 -21.40 -5.73
CA GLU A 338 -4.84 -22.32 -6.29
C GLU A 338 -3.44 -22.14 -5.68
N ASP A 339 -3.23 -21.05 -4.96
CA ASP A 339 -1.93 -20.69 -4.39
C ASP A 339 -1.79 -21.19 -2.96
N LYS A 340 -0.54 -21.53 -2.60
CA LYS A 340 -0.16 -21.85 -1.23
C LYS A 340 0.52 -20.65 -0.61
N LEU A 341 0.04 -20.31 0.56
CA LEU A 341 0.37 -19.11 1.30
C LEU A 341 0.78 -19.50 2.72
N ILE A 342 1.62 -18.67 3.33
CA ILE A 342 2.08 -18.89 4.70
C ILE A 342 1.30 -17.95 5.61
N HIS A 343 0.52 -18.51 6.52
CA HIS A 343 -0.31 -17.79 7.47
C HIS A 343 0.39 -17.75 8.82
N PHE A 344 0.61 -16.54 9.33
CA PHE A 344 1.17 -16.26 10.66
C PHE A 344 0.05 -15.79 11.59
N SER A 345 -0.45 -16.69 12.43
CA SER A 345 -1.54 -16.39 13.36
C SER A 345 -1.02 -16.01 14.75
N GLY A 346 -1.74 -15.09 15.41
CA GLY A 346 -1.42 -14.69 16.78
C GLY A 346 -0.04 -14.05 16.89
N VAL A 347 0.24 -13.10 16.01
CA VAL A 347 1.45 -12.27 16.01
C VAL A 347 1.50 -11.35 17.25
N ALA A 348 2.70 -10.93 17.63
CA ALA A 348 2.93 -10.13 18.84
C ALA A 348 2.20 -8.78 18.80
N LEU A 349 2.22 -8.08 17.66
CA LEU A 349 1.34 -6.94 17.41
C LEU A 349 -0.01 -7.43 16.92
N GLY A 350 -0.98 -7.58 17.82
CA GLY A 350 -2.38 -7.84 17.47
C GLY A 350 -3.06 -6.71 16.67
N GLU A 351 -2.32 -5.64 16.37
CA GLU A 351 -2.74 -4.53 15.50
C GLU A 351 -2.57 -4.86 14.02
N ALA A 352 -1.68 -5.79 13.69
CA ALA A 352 -1.41 -6.18 12.32
C ALA A 352 -2.51 -7.07 11.77
N CYS A 353 -2.89 -6.83 10.52
CA CYS A 353 -3.88 -7.64 9.83
C CYS A 353 -3.58 -7.72 8.34
N THR A 354 -4.09 -8.77 7.69
CA THR A 354 -3.94 -8.96 6.25
C THR A 354 -5.30 -9.02 5.57
N ILE A 355 -5.57 -8.11 4.65
CA ILE A 355 -6.76 -8.15 3.80
C ILE A 355 -6.42 -8.95 2.56
N VAL A 356 -7.12 -10.07 2.36
CA VAL A 356 -7.00 -10.90 1.16
C VAL A 356 -8.12 -10.49 0.20
N LEU A 357 -7.75 -9.88 -0.92
CA LEU A 357 -8.62 -9.52 -2.02
C LEU A 357 -8.73 -10.68 -3.00
N ARG A 358 -9.96 -11.12 -3.26
CA ARG A 358 -10.32 -12.15 -4.23
C ARG A 358 -11.08 -11.51 -5.39
N GLY A 359 -10.89 -12.01 -6.60
CA GLY A 359 -11.52 -11.40 -7.77
C GLY A 359 -11.35 -12.22 -9.04
N ALA A 360 -12.31 -12.07 -9.95
CA ALA A 360 -12.37 -12.86 -11.18
C ALA A 360 -11.31 -12.46 -12.21
N THR A 361 -10.92 -11.18 -12.25
CA THR A 361 -9.92 -10.66 -13.19
C THR A 361 -8.91 -9.78 -12.47
N GLN A 362 -7.71 -9.67 -13.05
CA GLN A 362 -6.65 -8.82 -12.49
C GLN A 362 -7.07 -7.34 -12.46
N GLN A 363 -7.80 -6.87 -13.47
CA GLN A 363 -8.27 -5.48 -13.52
C GLN A 363 -9.22 -5.14 -12.37
N ILE A 364 -10.12 -6.07 -12.02
CA ILE A 364 -11.04 -5.89 -10.88
C ILE A 364 -10.24 -5.87 -9.57
N LEU A 365 -9.24 -6.74 -9.44
CA LEU A 365 -8.37 -6.79 -8.25
C LEU A 365 -7.53 -5.52 -8.10
N ASP A 366 -6.92 -5.03 -9.17
CA ASP A 366 -6.10 -3.82 -9.16
C ASP A 366 -6.93 -2.57 -8.83
N GLU A 367 -8.17 -2.49 -9.31
CA GLU A 367 -9.08 -1.41 -8.93
C GLU A 367 -9.61 -1.57 -7.50
N ALA A 368 -9.90 -2.80 -7.06
CA ALA A 368 -10.31 -3.08 -5.69
C ALA A 368 -9.22 -2.72 -4.67
N GLU A 369 -7.96 -3.05 -4.96
CA GLU A 369 -6.79 -2.72 -4.14
C GLU A 369 -6.67 -1.21 -3.96
N ARG A 370 -6.73 -0.44 -5.04
CA ARG A 370 -6.67 1.03 -5.00
C ARG A 370 -7.85 1.63 -4.27
N SER A 371 -9.06 1.19 -4.60
CA SER A 371 -10.28 1.66 -3.96
C SER A 371 -10.27 1.42 -2.45
N LEU A 372 -9.75 0.27 -2.03
CA LEU A 372 -9.58 -0.07 -0.61
C LEU A 372 -8.46 0.75 0.03
N HIS A 373 -7.35 0.98 -0.67
CA HIS A 373 -6.26 1.82 -0.18
C HIS A 373 -6.76 3.23 0.16
N ASP A 374 -7.52 3.87 -0.73
CA ASP A 374 -8.08 5.20 -0.48
C ASP A 374 -8.99 5.20 0.76
N ALA A 375 -9.82 4.15 0.93
CA ALA A 375 -10.68 4.01 2.10
C ALA A 375 -9.84 3.84 3.38
N LEU A 376 -8.79 3.03 3.35
CA LEU A 376 -7.88 2.84 4.48
C LEU A 376 -7.14 4.13 4.83
N CYS A 377 -6.68 4.91 3.84
CA CYS A 377 -6.01 6.19 4.04
C CYS A 377 -6.91 7.19 4.78
N VAL A 378 -8.14 7.39 4.30
CA VAL A 378 -9.10 8.29 4.94
C VAL A 378 -9.41 7.82 6.36
N LEU A 379 -9.71 6.53 6.55
CA LEU A 379 -10.03 5.98 7.87
C LEU A 379 -8.85 6.12 8.85
N ALA A 380 -7.62 5.87 8.41
CA ALA A 380 -6.42 6.04 9.23
C ALA A 380 -6.23 7.49 9.69
N GLN A 381 -6.64 8.46 8.86
CA GLN A 381 -6.63 9.87 9.23
C GLN A 381 -7.78 10.23 10.15
N THR A 382 -8.97 9.66 9.94
CA THR A 382 -10.12 9.84 10.85
C THR A 382 -9.82 9.28 12.24
N VAL A 383 -8.98 8.25 12.35
CA VAL A 383 -8.47 7.76 13.64
C VAL A 383 -7.57 8.79 14.33
N LYS A 384 -6.79 9.57 13.58
CA LYS A 384 -6.00 10.68 14.14
C LYS A 384 -6.86 11.90 14.47
N ASP A 385 -7.90 12.14 13.67
CA ASP A 385 -8.80 13.27 13.78
C ASP A 385 -10.26 12.82 13.58
N SER A 386 -10.98 12.63 14.68
CA SER A 386 -12.32 12.01 14.71
C SER A 386 -13.47 12.94 14.30
N ARG A 387 -13.16 14.02 13.59
CA ARG A 387 -14.12 15.00 13.12
C ARG A 387 -14.69 14.61 11.77
N THR A 388 -16.00 14.76 11.61
CA THR A 388 -16.72 14.51 10.37
C THR A 388 -17.52 15.74 9.95
N VAL A 389 -17.84 15.83 8.66
CA VAL A 389 -18.66 16.90 8.08
C VAL A 389 -19.73 16.29 7.19
N TYR A 390 -20.87 16.97 7.04
CA TYR A 390 -21.96 16.49 6.19
C TYR A 390 -21.59 16.65 4.70
N GLY A 391 -21.40 15.52 4.01
CA GLY A 391 -21.06 15.45 2.58
C GLY A 391 -22.28 15.44 1.65
N GLY A 392 -22.06 15.09 0.37
CA GLY A 392 -23.13 14.80 -0.59
C GLY A 392 -23.90 16.00 -1.17
N VAL A 393 -23.31 17.21 -1.14
CA VAL A 393 -24.04 18.47 -1.39
C VAL A 393 -25.31 18.49 -0.54
N ALA A 394 -25.12 18.54 0.78
CA ALA A 394 -26.20 18.69 1.75
C ALA A 394 -26.87 20.08 1.61
N ASN A 395 -27.71 20.20 0.58
CA ASN A 395 -28.80 21.18 0.42
C ASN A 395 -30.11 20.43 0.09
N HIS A 396 -30.33 19.30 0.76
CA HIS A 396 -31.59 18.59 0.74
C HIS A 396 -32.23 18.56 2.14
N HIS A 397 -32.24 19.72 2.83
CA HIS A 397 -33.20 19.99 3.90
C HIS A 397 -33.53 21.49 3.93
N SER A 398 -34.57 21.86 3.19
CA SER A 398 -35.49 22.97 3.48
C SER A 398 -36.83 22.66 2.84
#